data_AF-A0A2N2ABZ8-F1
#
_entry.id   AF-A0A2N2ABZ8-F1
#
_cell.length_a   1.000
_cell.length_b   1.000
_cell.length_c   1.000
_cell.angle_alpha   90.00
_cell.angle_beta   90.00
_cell.angle_gamma   90.00
#
_symmetry.space_group_name_H-M   'P 1'
#
loop_
_entity.id
_entity.type
_entity.pdbx_description
1 polymer ?
#
loop_
_entity_poly.entity_id
_entity_poly.type
_entity_poly.pdbx_seq_one_letter_code
_entity_poly.pdbx_strand_id
1 'polypeptide(L)'
;MEYHQTMWAEMKPDVYDGENCDQVRPRWHAHAEGDMDSDYTETVTLDSKQFPPGTKILVMEPCCPKCGMIPDLCRTDEGCDFDWDAWTLDQYS
;
A
#
# COMPACT_ATOMS: atom_id res chain seq x y z
N MET A 1 -2.11 5.64 26.86
CA MET A 1 -1.06 4.81 26.24
C MET A 1 -0.78 5.43 24.89
N GLU A 2 0.45 5.87 24.67
CA GLU A 2 0.90 6.45 23.42
C GLU A 2 1.59 5.35 22.61
N TYR A 3 1.39 5.36 21.29
CA TYR A 3 2.01 4.40 20.38
C TYR A 3 3.12 5.11 19.60
N HIS A 4 4.26 4.44 19.46
CA HIS A 4 5.38 4.87 18.63
C HIS A 4 5.39 4.04 17.34
N GLN A 5 5.46 4.70 16.18
CA GLN A 5 5.48 4.02 14.88
C GLN A 5 6.90 3.58 14.57
N THR A 6 7.18 2.28 14.74
CA THR A 6 8.51 1.70 14.48
C THR A 6 8.67 1.14 13.07
N MET A 7 7.56 0.89 12.37
CA MET A 7 7.56 0.34 11.02
C MET A 7 6.37 0.85 10.22
N TRP A 8 6.52 0.91 8.91
CA TRP A 8 5.41 1.11 7.98
C TRP A 8 5.69 0.39 6.66
N ALA A 9 4.62 0.06 5.94
CA ALA A 9 4.70 -0.43 4.58
C ALA A 9 3.55 0.15 3.78
N GLU A 10 3.85 0.67 2.60
CA GLU A 10 2.89 1.21 1.65
C GLU A 10 2.85 0.32 0.42
N MET A 11 1.65 -0.01 -0.07
CA MET A 11 1.50 -0.73 -1.34
C MET A 11 1.78 0.26 -2.47
N LYS A 12 3.05 0.33 -2.85
CA LYS A 12 3.57 1.19 -3.90
C LYS A 12 3.95 0.32 -5.08
N PRO A 13 3.05 0.16 -6.07
CA PRO A 13 3.32 -0.67 -7.22
C PRO A 13 4.47 -0.09 -8.04
N ASP A 14 5.25 -0.96 -8.66
CA ASP A 14 6.21 -0.61 -9.69
C ASP A 14 5.45 -0.46 -11.00
N VAL A 15 5.25 0.78 -11.47
CA VAL A 15 4.52 1.09 -12.71
C VAL A 15 5.41 1.07 -13.95
N TYR A 16 6.68 0.72 -13.79
CA TYR A 16 7.68 0.66 -14.85
C TYR A 16 8.28 -0.74 -15.00
N ASP A 17 7.55 -1.78 -14.60
CA ASP A 17 8.01 -3.16 -14.75
C ASP A 17 7.89 -3.66 -16.20
N GLY A 18 8.53 -4.80 -16.50
CA GLY A 18 8.55 -5.42 -17.82
C GLY A 18 9.57 -4.79 -18.79
N GLU A 19 9.77 -5.43 -19.94
CA GLU A 19 10.82 -5.03 -20.90
C GLU A 19 10.60 -3.64 -21.52
N ASN A 20 9.34 -3.19 -21.58
CA ASN A 20 8.96 -1.89 -22.14
C ASN A 20 8.61 -0.83 -21.08
N CYS A 21 8.79 -1.14 -19.79
CA CYS A 21 8.40 -0.28 -18.67
C CYS A 21 6.91 0.14 -18.69
N ASP A 22 6.02 -0.80 -19.05
CA ASP A 22 4.58 -0.58 -19.22
C ASP A 22 3.71 -1.50 -18.36
N GLN A 23 4.33 -2.27 -17.45
CA GLN A 23 3.62 -3.20 -16.58
C GLN A 23 3.57 -2.68 -15.16
N VAL A 24 2.39 -2.80 -14.55
CA VAL A 24 2.18 -2.50 -13.14
C VAL A 24 2.37 -3.77 -12.32
N ARG A 25 3.41 -3.80 -11.49
CA ARG A 25 3.68 -4.89 -10.55
C ARG A 25 3.42 -4.45 -9.11
N PRO A 26 2.51 -5.11 -8.38
CA PRO A 26 2.29 -4.82 -6.97
C PRO A 26 3.57 -5.04 -6.16
N ARG A 27 3.97 -4.05 -5.35
CA ARG A 27 5.07 -4.15 -4.39
C ARG A 27 4.74 -3.37 -3.13
N TRP A 28 5.39 -3.74 -2.04
CA TRP A 28 5.40 -2.98 -0.80
C TRP A 28 6.68 -2.19 -0.71
N HIS A 29 6.57 -0.89 -0.51
CA HIS A 29 7.67 -0.06 -0.05
C HIS A 29 7.61 -0.03 1.48
N ALA A 30 8.59 -0.63 2.14
CA ALA A 30 8.58 -0.84 3.58
C ALA A 30 9.79 -0.19 4.24
N HIS A 31 9.60 0.24 5.48
CA HIS A 31 10.65 0.79 6.33
C HIS A 31 10.46 0.32 7.77
N ALA A 32 11.58 0.02 8.44
CA ALA A 32 11.63 -0.30 9.86
C ALA A 32 12.75 0.49 10.52
N GLU A 33 12.52 0.98 11.74
CA GLU A 33 13.54 1.72 12.49
C GLU A 33 14.78 0.86 12.74
N GLY A 34 15.94 1.43 12.44
CA GLY A 34 17.23 0.74 12.52
C GLY A 34 17.61 -0.01 11.25
N ASP A 35 16.70 -0.13 10.28
CA ASP A 35 17.07 -0.44 8.90
C ASP A 35 17.64 0.83 8.25
N MET A 36 18.77 0.69 7.56
CA MET A 36 19.51 1.85 7.05
C MET A 36 18.75 2.56 5.93
N ASP A 37 17.86 1.85 5.24
CA ASP A 37 17.05 2.36 4.14
C ASP A 37 15.67 1.68 4.12
N SER A 38 14.75 2.23 3.33
CA SER A 38 13.50 1.56 2.96
C SER A 38 13.72 0.63 1.76
N ASP A 39 13.06 -0.52 1.72
CA ASP A 39 13.21 -1.52 0.65
C ASP A 39 11.87 -1.85 -0.02
N TYR A 40 11.94 -2.42 -1.22
CA TYR A 40 10.79 -2.95 -1.96
C TYR A 40 10.69 -4.46 -1.78
N THR A 41 9.56 -4.95 -1.27
CA THR A 41 9.29 -6.37 -1.06
C THR A 41 7.94 -6.78 -1.65
N GLU A 42 7.84 -8.04 -2.06
CA GLU A 42 6.57 -8.64 -2.50
C GLU A 42 5.66 -9.00 -1.32
N THR A 43 6.23 -9.18 -0.13
CA THR A 43 5.48 -9.64 1.04
C THR A 43 5.98 -8.98 2.31
N VAL A 44 5.04 -8.45 3.10
CA VAL A 44 5.28 -7.99 4.47
C VAL A 44 5.04 -9.16 5.41
N THR A 45 6.08 -9.59 6.14
CA THR A 45 5.99 -10.70 7.10
C THR A 45 6.02 -10.17 8.52
N LEU A 46 5.03 -10.53 9.34
CA LEU A 46 4.91 -10.11 10.74
C LEU A 46 4.82 -11.35 11.64
N ASP A 47 5.81 -11.54 12.51
CA ASP A 47 5.84 -12.62 13.51
C ASP A 47 5.56 -12.05 14.90
N SER A 48 4.48 -12.49 15.54
CA SER A 48 4.08 -12.03 16.88
C SER A 48 5.13 -12.29 17.96
N LYS A 49 6.10 -13.19 17.73
CA LYS A 49 7.23 -13.44 18.64
C LYS A 49 8.25 -12.30 18.66
N GLN A 50 8.27 -11.46 17.62
CA GLN A 50 9.23 -10.37 17.47
C GLN A 50 8.70 -9.04 18.00
N PHE A 51 7.41 -8.97 18.37
CA PHE A 51 6.75 -7.75 18.80
C PHE A 51 6.33 -7.82 20.28
N PRO A 52 6.45 -6.72 21.04
CA PRO A 52 5.97 -6.69 22.41
C PRO A 52 4.44 -6.80 22.47
N PRO A 53 3.87 -7.34 23.57
CA PRO A 53 2.43 -7.42 23.77
C PRO A 53 1.76 -6.04 23.65
N GLY A 54 0.61 -6.00 22.95
CA GLY A 54 -0.13 -4.75 22.69
C GLY A 54 0.26 -4.02 21.41
N THR A 55 1.22 -4.54 20.64
CA THR A 55 1.49 -4.10 19.27
C THR A 55 0.23 -4.22 18.40
N LYS A 56 -0.03 -3.22 17.56
CA LYS A 56 -1.19 -3.15 16.68
C LYS A 56 -0.73 -3.10 15.23
N ILE A 57 -1.47 -3.80 14.37
CA ILE A 57 -1.32 -3.72 12.92
C ILE A 57 -2.56 -3.00 12.40
N LEU A 58 -2.35 -1.94 11.64
CA LEU A 58 -3.40 -1.15 11.00
C LEU A 58 -3.24 -1.29 9.49
N VAL A 59 -4.30 -1.75 8.82
CA VAL A 59 -4.38 -1.80 7.36
C VAL A 59 -5.37 -0.72 6.93
N MET A 60 -4.93 0.17 6.06
CA MET A 60 -5.72 1.30 5.56
C MET A 60 -5.70 1.25 4.04
N GLU A 61 -6.88 1.34 3.43
CA GLU A 61 -7.06 1.35 1.98
C GLU A 61 -7.43 2.77 1.51
N PRO A 62 -7.00 3.20 0.31
CA PRO A 62 -7.42 4.48 -0.23
C PRO A 62 -8.92 4.46 -0.54
N CYS A 63 -9.62 5.54 -0.20
CA CYS A 63 -11.01 5.72 -0.57
C CYS A 63 -11.13 6.51 -1.87
N CYS A 64 -12.09 6.14 -2.72
CA CYS A 64 -12.43 6.91 -3.91
C CYS A 64 -12.80 8.35 -3.52
N PRO A 65 -12.20 9.38 -4.13
CA PRO A 65 -12.52 10.77 -3.81
C PRO A 65 -13.93 11.19 -4.26
N LYS A 66 -14.58 10.43 -5.17
CA LYS A 66 -15.94 10.71 -5.65
C LYS A 66 -17.02 10.10 -4.75
N CYS A 67 -16.91 8.82 -4.41
CA CYS A 67 -17.96 8.09 -3.68
C CYS A 67 -17.57 7.70 -2.24
N GLY A 68 -16.30 7.89 -1.84
CA GLY A 68 -15.80 7.57 -0.50
C GLY A 68 -15.62 6.07 -0.22
N MET A 69 -15.87 5.20 -1.19
CA MET A 69 -15.75 3.75 -1.04
C MET A 69 -14.32 3.27 -1.34
N ILE A 70 -13.91 2.17 -0.71
CA ILE A 70 -12.68 1.45 -1.05
C ILE A 70 -12.73 0.89 -2.49
N PRO A 71 -11.59 0.55 -3.12
CA PRO A 71 -11.54 0.21 -4.55
C PRO A 71 -12.44 -0.95 -4.93
N ASP A 72 -12.48 -2.02 -4.14
CA ASP A 72 -13.29 -3.21 -4.43
C ASP A 72 -14.79 -2.90 -4.48
N LEU A 73 -15.28 -2.09 -3.55
CA LEU A 73 -16.68 -1.64 -3.54
C LEU A 73 -16.93 -0.60 -4.65
N CYS A 74 -16.01 0.34 -4.84
CA CYS A 74 -16.11 1.37 -5.86
C CYS A 74 -16.18 0.80 -7.28
N ARG A 75 -15.41 -0.23 -7.60
CA ARG A 75 -15.37 -0.85 -8.94
C ARG A 75 -16.65 -1.65 -9.27
N THR A 76 -17.46 -1.98 -8.26
CA THR A 76 -18.74 -2.68 -8.44
C THR A 76 -19.95 -1.74 -8.40
N ASP A 77 -19.74 -0.47 -8.05
CA ASP A 77 -20.79 0.56 -8.04
C ASP A 77 -21.01 1.12 -9.45
N GLU A 78 -22.19 0.86 -10.02
CA GLU A 78 -22.56 1.36 -11.36
C GLU A 78 -22.67 2.90 -11.43
N GLY A 79 -22.67 3.58 -10.27
CA GLY A 79 -22.74 5.03 -10.16
C GLY A 79 -21.40 5.77 -10.13
N CYS A 80 -20.28 5.06 -10.01
CA CYS A 80 -18.96 5.67 -9.88
C CYS A 80 -18.05 5.36 -11.09
N ASP A 81 -17.62 6.41 -11.77
CA ASP A 81 -16.73 6.37 -12.94
C ASP A 81 -15.29 6.77 -12.58
N PHE A 82 -14.87 6.59 -11.33
CA PHE A 82 -13.52 6.93 -10.91
C PHE A 82 -12.50 5.95 -11.51
N ASP A 83 -11.54 6.49 -12.28
CA ASP A 83 -10.50 5.72 -12.93
C ASP A 83 -9.33 5.44 -11.97
N TRP A 84 -9.41 4.29 -11.30
CA TRP A 84 -8.38 3.82 -10.38
C TRP A 84 -7.05 3.51 -11.06
N ASP A 85 -7.06 3.13 -12.33
CA ASP A 85 -5.84 2.74 -13.04
C ASP A 85 -5.08 4.01 -13.44
N ALA A 86 -5.77 5.03 -13.96
CA ALA A 86 -5.19 6.35 -14.20
C ALA A 86 -4.69 7.00 -12.90
N TRP A 87 -5.44 6.89 -11.80
CA TRP A 87 -4.99 7.38 -10.49
C TRP A 87 -3.72 6.67 -10.02
N THR A 88 -3.64 5.34 -10.17
CA THR A 88 -2.46 4.55 -9.78
C THR A 88 -1.21 5.01 -10.56
N LEU A 89 -1.35 5.22 -11.88
CA LEU A 89 -0.25 5.71 -12.70
C LEU A 89 0.17 7.12 -12.29
N ASP A 90 -0.79 8.03 -12.06
CA ASP A 90 -0.50 9.41 -11.64
C ASP A 90 0.22 9.48 -10.28
N GLN A 91 -0.15 8.63 -9.32
CA GLN A 91 0.41 8.68 -7.98
C GLN A 91 1.78 8.02 -7.83
N TYR A 92 2.09 7.01 -8.66
CA TYR A 92 3.27 6.16 -8.47
C TYR A 92 4.27 6.17 -9.63
N SER A 93 4.02 6.97 -10.69
CA SER A 93 5.01 7.28 -11.73
C SER A 93 6.08 8.28 -11.31
#